data_AF-A0A8J2BHW7-F1
#
_entry.id   AF-A0A8J2BHW7-F1
#
_cell.length_a   1.000
_cell.length_b   1.000
_cell.length_c   1.000
_cell.angle_alpha   90.00
_cell.angle_beta   90.00
_cell.angle_gamma   90.00
#
_symmetry.space_group_name_H-M   'P 1'
#
loop_
_entity.id
_entity.type
_entity.pdbx_description
1 polymer ?
#
loop_
_entity_poly.entity_id
_entity_poly.type
_entity_poly.pdbx_seq_one_letter_code
_entity_poly.pdbx_strand_id
1 'polypeptide(L)'
;DPGNYEDAPREGIRRTLEKFAPEFANNGLPRGKLIPCLQKCGNDPSNSIRSVRMGTTVATNALLEREGARVVYLATKGHEDMLRIGNQARPDIFDIEVRTPKLLYELALGVEERVVVGEAASKSCKHQGESSGGTSFAVRQALSLSETHDELTNSLKALLKQDPQTSVAINLLHSYLYPGHEEKLADLCENVLKFPHVSVSSRLVPTKKAVPRGHTTVVDAYLTPKIQEYLDQFCRGFEGY
;
A
#
# COMPACT_ATOMS: atom_id res chain seq x y z
N ASP A 1 -23.22 -14.50 11.86
CA ASP A 1 -23.67 -14.07 13.20
C ASP A 1 -22.43 -13.81 14.06
N PRO A 2 -21.97 -12.55 14.18
CA PRO A 2 -20.69 -12.21 14.83
C PRO A 2 -20.60 -12.64 16.30
N GLY A 3 -21.74 -12.87 16.96
CA GLY A 3 -21.79 -13.37 18.34
C GLY A 3 -21.51 -14.86 18.49
N ASN A 4 -21.43 -15.63 17.40
CA ASN A 4 -21.29 -17.09 17.45
C ASN A 4 -19.87 -17.62 17.13
N TYR A 5 -19.02 -16.80 16.49
CA TYR A 5 -17.66 -17.19 16.10
C TYR A 5 -16.81 -15.94 15.84
N GLU A 6 -15.53 -15.98 16.25
CA GLU A 6 -14.58 -14.87 16.07
C GLU A 6 -14.27 -14.57 14.59
N ASP A 7 -14.28 -15.59 13.74
CA ASP A 7 -14.02 -15.45 12.31
C ASP A 7 -14.83 -16.48 11.50
N ALA A 8 -15.69 -15.99 10.61
CA ALA A 8 -16.59 -16.84 9.83
C ALA A 8 -15.84 -17.75 8.84
N PRO A 9 -14.82 -17.25 8.09
CA PRO A 9 -14.01 -18.09 7.22
C PRO A 9 -13.34 -19.26 7.93
N ARG A 10 -12.68 -19.04 9.07
CA ARG A 10 -12.04 -20.10 9.87
C ARG A 10 -13.05 -21.13 10.36
N GLU A 11 -14.21 -20.68 10.85
CA GLU A 11 -15.27 -21.60 11.29
C GLU A 11 -15.81 -22.44 10.12
N GLY A 12 -15.89 -21.87 8.91
CA GLY A 12 -16.24 -22.61 7.70
C GLY A 12 -15.20 -23.69 7.36
N ILE A 13 -13.91 -23.38 7.44
CA ILE A 13 -12.82 -24.35 7.22
C ILE A 13 -12.88 -25.45 8.27
N ARG A 14 -13.00 -25.10 9.56
CA ARG A 14 -13.12 -26.07 10.67
C ARG A 14 -14.24 -27.07 10.43
N ARG A 15 -15.45 -26.61 10.12
CA ARG A 15 -16.62 -27.48 9.84
C ARG A 15 -16.41 -28.36 8.61
N THR A 16 -15.70 -27.83 7.60
CA THR A 16 -15.38 -28.59 6.39
C THR A 16 -14.44 -29.74 6.73
N LEU A 17 -13.41 -29.48 7.54
CA LEU A 17 -12.49 -30.52 8.02
C LEU A 17 -13.21 -31.57 8.88
N GLU A 18 -14.07 -31.18 9.83
CA GLU A 18 -14.86 -32.13 10.61
C GLU A 18 -15.70 -33.07 9.76
N LYS A 19 -16.21 -32.58 8.62
CA LYS A 19 -17.09 -33.35 7.75
C LYS A 19 -16.34 -34.27 6.79
N PHE A 20 -15.19 -33.82 6.27
CA PHE A 20 -14.52 -34.48 5.14
C PHE A 20 -13.17 -35.09 5.49
N ALA A 21 -12.55 -34.74 6.62
CA ALA A 21 -11.30 -35.34 7.06
C ALA A 21 -11.60 -36.53 8.00
N PRO A 22 -11.19 -37.76 7.64
CA PRO A 22 -11.49 -38.95 8.43
C PRO A 22 -10.86 -38.91 9.84
N GLU A 23 -9.77 -38.19 10.02
CA GLU A 23 -9.12 -37.96 11.33
C GLU A 23 -9.98 -37.17 12.33
N PHE A 24 -10.84 -36.28 11.85
CA PHE A 24 -11.72 -35.45 12.67
C PHE A 24 -13.17 -35.97 12.73
N ALA A 25 -13.50 -37.02 11.97
CA ALA A 25 -14.86 -37.56 11.88
C ALA A 25 -15.39 -38.12 13.22
N ASN A 26 -14.52 -38.67 14.07
CA ASN A 26 -14.91 -39.28 15.35
C ASN A 26 -14.71 -38.35 16.56
N ASN A 27 -13.64 -37.53 16.56
CA ASN A 27 -13.27 -36.68 17.71
C ASN A 27 -13.61 -35.19 17.53
N GLY A 28 -14.00 -34.77 16.32
CA GLY A 28 -14.27 -33.37 15.98
C GLY A 28 -13.02 -32.49 16.02
N LEU A 29 -13.14 -31.24 15.56
CA LEU A 29 -12.14 -30.20 15.79
C LEU A 29 -12.73 -29.19 16.78
N PRO A 30 -12.28 -29.17 18.05
CA PRO A 30 -12.87 -28.30 19.07
C PRO A 30 -12.76 -26.83 18.69
N ARG A 31 -13.84 -26.07 18.97
CA ARG A 31 -13.90 -24.62 18.72
C ARG A 31 -12.78 -23.90 19.47
N GLY A 32 -12.15 -22.93 18.81
CA GLY A 32 -11.08 -22.12 19.41
C GLY A 32 -9.71 -22.79 19.46
N LYS A 33 -9.56 -24.06 19.04
CA LYS A 33 -8.24 -24.63 18.78
C LYS A 33 -7.73 -24.21 17.40
N LEU A 34 -6.41 -24.18 17.26
CA LEU A 34 -5.75 -23.94 16.00
C LEU A 34 -6.14 -25.01 14.98
N ILE A 35 -6.35 -24.57 13.74
CA ILE A 35 -6.65 -25.43 12.61
C ILE A 35 -5.30 -26.01 12.11
N PRO A 36 -5.16 -27.34 12.03
CA PRO A 36 -3.94 -27.98 11.52
C PRO A 36 -3.54 -27.43 10.15
N CYS A 37 -2.24 -27.23 9.96
CA CYS A 37 -1.74 -26.23 9.04
C CYS A 37 -1.18 -26.73 7.71
N LEU A 38 -1.09 -25.77 6.80
CA LEU A 38 -0.45 -25.83 5.49
C LEU A 38 1.09 -25.96 5.62
N GLN A 39 1.66 -27.09 5.17
CA GLN A 39 3.09 -27.46 4.96
C GLN A 39 3.92 -27.92 6.19
N LYS A 40 4.77 -28.96 6.14
CA LYS A 40 5.41 -29.71 5.03
C LYS A 40 4.84 -31.12 4.91
N CYS A 41 4.69 -31.63 3.68
CA CYS A 41 4.56 -33.06 3.41
C CYS A 41 5.81 -33.81 3.91
N GLY A 42 5.85 -34.15 5.20
CA GLY A 42 6.22 -35.49 5.60
C GLY A 42 5.06 -36.42 5.28
N ASN A 43 5.30 -37.72 5.15
CA ASN A 43 4.36 -38.75 4.70
C ASN A 43 3.11 -38.95 5.59
N ASP A 44 2.68 -37.96 6.36
CA ASP A 44 1.50 -38.02 7.22
C ASP A 44 0.30 -37.31 6.54
N PRO A 45 -0.72 -38.06 6.10
CA PRO A 45 -1.91 -37.50 5.45
C PRO A 45 -2.80 -36.65 6.38
N SER A 46 -2.46 -36.54 7.67
CA SER A 46 -3.19 -35.76 8.69
C SER A 46 -2.96 -34.24 8.68
N ASN A 47 -2.16 -33.72 7.74
CA ASN A 47 -1.80 -32.30 7.63
C ASN A 47 -2.42 -31.67 6.36
N SER A 48 -3.75 -31.54 6.35
CA SER A 48 -4.59 -31.78 5.18
C SER A 48 -5.09 -30.53 4.39
N ILE A 49 -4.48 -29.35 4.54
CA ILE A 49 -4.81 -28.17 3.71
C ILE A 49 -3.64 -27.80 2.77
N ARG A 50 -3.85 -27.86 1.45
CA ARG A 50 -2.83 -27.51 0.43
C ARG A 50 -2.77 -26.02 0.09
N SER A 51 -3.93 -25.35 0.04
CA SER A 51 -4.02 -23.90 -0.21
C SER A 51 -5.38 -23.38 0.22
N VAL A 52 -5.42 -22.16 0.77
CA VAL A 52 -6.66 -21.42 1.00
C VAL A 52 -6.73 -20.26 0.01
N ARG A 53 -7.89 -20.08 -0.63
CA ARG A 53 -8.18 -18.93 -1.49
C ARG A 53 -9.33 -18.16 -0.88
N MET A 54 -9.13 -16.86 -0.67
CA MET A 54 -10.14 -15.99 -0.07
C MET A 54 -10.45 -14.82 -0.98
N GLY A 55 -11.73 -14.62 -1.23
CA GLY A 55 -12.29 -13.34 -1.67
C GLY A 55 -13.01 -12.71 -0.49
N THR A 56 -12.67 -11.48 -0.14
CA THR A 56 -13.29 -10.76 0.97
C THR A 56 -13.62 -9.33 0.57
N THR A 57 -14.64 -8.76 1.20
CA THR A 57 -15.07 -7.37 1.03
C THR A 57 -14.43 -6.43 2.05
N VAL A 58 -13.47 -6.90 2.87
CA VAL A 58 -12.81 -6.09 3.91
C VAL A 58 -12.24 -4.80 3.34
N ALA A 59 -11.52 -4.88 2.20
CA ALA A 59 -10.93 -3.71 1.57
C ALA A 59 -11.98 -2.72 1.05
N THR A 60 -13.05 -3.22 0.41
CA THR A 60 -14.11 -2.36 -0.14
C THR A 60 -14.94 -1.73 0.96
N ASN A 61 -15.24 -2.44 2.04
CA ASN A 61 -15.99 -1.92 3.18
C ASN A 61 -15.15 -0.85 3.90
N ALA A 62 -13.88 -1.11 4.19
CA ALA A 62 -12.98 -0.13 4.79
C ALA A 62 -12.89 1.16 3.95
N LEU A 63 -12.90 1.04 2.61
CA LEU A 63 -12.90 2.19 1.72
C LEU A 63 -14.22 3.00 1.79
N LEU A 64 -15.36 2.31 1.83
CA LEU A 64 -16.69 2.93 1.89
C LEU A 64 -16.96 3.56 3.26
N GLU A 65 -16.57 2.89 4.33
CA GLU A 65 -16.74 3.30 5.73
C GLU A 65 -15.68 4.30 6.19
N ARG A 66 -14.64 4.52 5.37
CA ARG A 66 -13.49 5.40 5.67
C ARG A 66 -12.71 4.92 6.90
N GLU A 67 -12.54 3.61 7.03
CA GLU A 67 -11.81 2.92 8.10
C GLU A 67 -10.48 2.32 7.61
N GLY A 68 -9.70 3.09 6.85
CA GLY A 68 -8.31 2.76 6.49
C GLY A 68 -7.28 3.45 7.37
N ALA A 69 -6.01 3.17 7.11
CA ALA A 69 -4.89 3.80 7.80
C ALA A 69 -4.81 5.29 7.48
N ARG A 70 -4.29 6.11 8.40
CA ARG A 70 -3.99 7.51 8.11
C ARG A 70 -2.84 7.58 7.12
N VAL A 71 -2.98 8.39 6.06
CA VAL A 71 -1.98 8.45 4.96
C VAL A 71 -1.37 9.84 4.85
N VAL A 72 -0.04 9.89 4.78
CA VAL A 72 0.73 11.04 4.29
C VAL A 72 1.16 10.82 2.84
N TYR A 73 0.94 11.82 2.00
CA TYR A 73 1.25 11.78 0.58
C TYR A 73 2.53 12.57 0.29
N LEU A 74 3.53 11.93 -0.30
CA LEU A 74 4.76 12.57 -0.77
C LEU A 74 4.69 12.80 -2.27
N ALA A 75 4.78 14.05 -2.68
CA ALA A 75 4.78 14.46 -4.08
C ALA A 75 6.03 15.28 -4.39
N THR A 76 6.38 15.40 -5.67
CA THR A 76 7.37 16.40 -6.10
C THR A 76 6.91 17.79 -5.67
N LYS A 77 7.81 18.61 -5.10
CA LYS A 77 7.50 19.96 -4.62
C LYS A 77 6.76 20.79 -5.68
N GLY A 78 5.72 21.49 -5.27
CA GLY A 78 4.80 22.23 -6.15
C GLY A 78 3.72 21.36 -6.82
N HIS A 79 3.65 20.07 -6.53
CA HIS A 79 2.64 19.12 -7.06
C HIS A 79 1.89 18.38 -5.94
N GLU A 80 1.91 18.92 -4.72
CA GLU A 80 1.25 18.38 -3.53
C GLU A 80 -0.27 18.28 -3.72
N ASP A 81 -0.85 19.25 -4.44
CA ASP A 81 -2.27 19.33 -4.75
C ASP A 81 -2.71 18.49 -5.96
N MET A 82 -1.79 17.74 -6.59
CA MET A 82 -2.06 17.02 -7.84
C MET A 82 -3.28 16.08 -7.72
N LEU A 83 -3.43 15.35 -6.62
CA LEU A 83 -4.55 14.43 -6.42
C LEU A 83 -5.85 15.15 -6.02
N ARG A 84 -5.74 16.31 -5.36
CA ARG A 84 -6.88 17.19 -5.06
C ARG A 84 -7.47 17.78 -6.33
N ILE A 85 -6.63 18.21 -7.26
CA ILE A 85 -7.03 18.74 -8.56
C ILE A 85 -7.54 17.61 -9.48
N GLY A 86 -6.91 16.44 -9.41
CA GLY A 86 -7.26 15.28 -10.22
C GLY A 86 -7.01 15.53 -11.71
N ASN A 87 -7.93 15.07 -12.55
CA ASN A 87 -7.91 15.28 -14.01
C ASN A 87 -8.95 16.31 -14.48
N GLN A 88 -9.59 17.01 -13.55
CA GLN A 88 -10.71 17.94 -13.82
C GLN A 88 -11.88 17.34 -14.61
N ALA A 89 -11.96 16.00 -14.73
CA ALA A 89 -13.10 15.36 -15.37
C ALA A 89 -14.34 15.54 -14.50
N ARG A 90 -15.40 16.13 -15.07
CA ARG A 90 -16.68 16.34 -14.41
C ARG A 90 -17.68 15.29 -14.90
N PRO A 91 -18.33 14.53 -14.00
CA PRO A 91 -19.44 13.66 -14.39
C PRO A 91 -20.57 14.46 -15.05
N ASP A 92 -20.95 15.57 -14.41
CA ASP A 92 -21.98 16.49 -14.90
C ASP A 92 -21.33 17.85 -15.24
N ILE A 93 -21.03 18.05 -16.53
CA ILE A 93 -20.26 19.21 -17.01
C ILE A 93 -20.94 20.57 -16.76
N PHE A 94 -22.26 20.59 -16.55
CA PHE A 94 -23.04 21.81 -16.34
C PHE A 94 -23.43 22.04 -14.87
N ASP A 95 -23.11 21.11 -13.97
CA ASP A 95 -23.36 21.32 -12.54
C ASP A 95 -22.40 22.38 -11.99
N ILE A 96 -22.98 23.42 -11.38
CA ILE A 96 -22.23 24.51 -10.74
C ILE A 96 -21.72 24.05 -9.38
N GLU A 97 -22.49 23.23 -8.66
CA GLU A 97 -22.15 22.71 -7.33
C GLU A 97 -21.46 21.35 -7.43
N VAL A 98 -20.28 21.33 -8.05
CA VAL A 98 -19.51 20.09 -8.21
C VAL A 98 -19.11 19.50 -6.86
N ARG A 99 -19.65 18.31 -6.54
CA ARG A 99 -19.28 17.54 -5.36
C ARG A 99 -18.07 16.65 -5.66
N THR A 100 -16.92 16.97 -5.07
CA THR A 100 -15.73 16.12 -5.15
C THR A 100 -15.64 15.17 -3.96
N PRO A 101 -15.24 13.90 -4.16
CA PRO A 101 -14.99 12.99 -3.06
C PRO A 101 -13.90 13.52 -2.12
N LYS A 102 -14.04 13.24 -0.82
CA LYS A 102 -12.96 13.53 0.15
C LYS A 102 -11.71 12.71 -0.18
N LEU A 103 -10.55 13.34 -0.03
CA LEU A 103 -9.25 12.69 -0.20
C LEU A 103 -9.04 11.56 0.83
N LEU A 104 -8.19 10.59 0.48
CA LEU A 104 -7.83 9.47 1.35
C LEU A 104 -6.55 9.73 2.16
N TYR A 105 -5.80 10.76 1.80
CA TYR A 105 -4.66 11.26 2.57
C TYR A 105 -5.05 12.53 3.33
N GLU A 106 -4.39 12.79 4.44
CA GLU A 106 -4.65 13.96 5.29
C GLU A 106 -3.67 15.10 5.03
N LEU A 107 -2.43 14.77 4.70
CA LEU A 107 -1.37 15.73 4.47
C LEU A 107 -0.58 15.36 3.21
N ALA A 108 -0.28 16.37 2.40
CA ALA A 108 0.65 16.25 1.28
C ALA A 108 1.92 17.04 1.58
N LEU A 109 3.08 16.42 1.39
CA LEU A 109 4.39 17.03 1.57
C LEU A 109 5.15 17.07 0.24
N GLY A 110 5.74 18.23 -0.03
CA GLY A 110 6.57 18.46 -1.21
C GLY A 110 8.00 18.00 -0.98
N VAL A 111 8.47 17.11 -1.85
CA VAL A 111 9.86 16.65 -1.89
C VAL A 111 10.66 17.48 -2.87
N GLU A 112 11.78 18.03 -2.40
CA GLU A 112 12.73 18.81 -3.20
C GLU A 112 13.54 17.92 -4.16
N GLU A 113 12.90 17.53 -5.25
CA GLU A 113 13.52 16.77 -6.33
C GLU A 113 12.90 17.17 -7.67
N ARG A 114 13.60 16.93 -8.78
CA ARG A 114 13.02 17.14 -10.11
C ARG A 114 13.69 16.25 -11.15
N VAL A 115 12.91 15.36 -11.73
CA VAL A 115 13.23 14.66 -12.98
C VAL A 115 12.52 15.35 -14.15
N VAL A 116 13.22 15.51 -15.27
CA VAL A 116 12.69 16.08 -16.52
C VAL A 116 12.87 15.08 -17.66
N VAL A 117 12.02 15.20 -18.69
CA VAL A 117 11.93 14.24 -19.81
C VAL A 117 12.10 14.96 -21.14
N GLY A 118 12.69 14.29 -22.14
CA GLY A 118 12.78 14.77 -23.53
C GLY A 118 13.84 15.86 -23.73
N GLU A 119 13.59 16.80 -24.64
CA GLU A 119 14.54 17.89 -24.96
C GLU A 119 14.83 18.82 -23.76
N ALA A 120 13.92 18.86 -22.79
CA ALA A 120 14.13 19.56 -21.51
C ALA A 120 15.18 18.88 -20.62
N ALA A 121 15.56 17.64 -20.92
CA ALA A 121 16.72 16.98 -20.33
C ALA A 121 18.00 17.60 -20.92
N SER A 122 18.40 18.76 -20.37
CA SER A 122 19.62 19.44 -20.77
C SER A 122 20.85 18.55 -20.53
N LYS A 123 21.78 18.53 -21.49
CA LYS A 123 23.07 17.80 -21.42
C LYS A 123 23.97 18.21 -20.23
N SER A 124 23.59 19.22 -19.46
CA SER A 124 24.30 19.71 -18.27
C SER A 124 23.94 18.99 -16.97
N CYS A 125 22.95 18.09 -16.98
CA CYS A 125 22.54 17.35 -15.79
C CYS A 125 23.50 16.18 -15.49
N LYS A 126 23.87 16.00 -14.22
CA LYS A 126 24.82 14.94 -13.78
C LYS A 126 24.28 13.52 -14.00
N HIS A 127 22.98 13.33 -13.85
CA HIS A 127 22.32 12.05 -14.06
C HIS A 127 21.37 12.18 -15.23
N GLN A 128 21.68 11.45 -16.30
CA GLN A 128 20.88 11.35 -17.51
C GLN A 128 20.83 9.90 -17.94
N GLY A 129 19.75 9.53 -18.62
CA GLY A 129 19.58 8.18 -19.12
C GLY A 129 18.47 8.12 -20.14
N GLU A 130 18.31 6.95 -20.71
CA GLU A 130 17.28 6.66 -21.69
C GLU A 130 16.57 5.39 -21.24
N SER A 131 15.24 5.43 -21.27
CA SER A 131 14.44 4.23 -21.02
C SER A 131 14.49 3.30 -22.24
N SER A 132 14.12 2.03 -22.05
CA SER A 132 14.05 1.04 -23.13
C SER A 132 13.13 1.45 -24.30
N GLY A 133 12.20 2.39 -24.06
CA GLY A 133 11.33 2.96 -25.09
C GLY A 133 11.88 4.22 -25.78
N GLY A 134 13.18 4.50 -25.66
CA GLY A 134 13.83 5.65 -26.30
C GLY A 134 13.50 7.01 -25.67
N THR A 135 12.85 7.02 -24.50
CA THR A 135 12.51 8.27 -23.80
C THR A 135 13.68 8.67 -22.92
N SER A 136 14.32 9.80 -23.23
CA SER A 136 15.41 10.39 -22.45
C SER A 136 14.89 11.10 -21.19
N PHE A 137 15.67 11.03 -20.12
CA PHE A 137 15.42 11.76 -18.89
C PHE A 137 16.69 12.39 -18.33
N ALA A 138 16.54 13.43 -17.52
CA ALA A 138 17.60 14.00 -16.73
C ALA A 138 17.12 14.41 -15.34
N VAL A 139 18.00 14.30 -14.35
CA VAL A 139 17.77 14.79 -13.00
C VAL A 139 18.20 16.25 -12.93
N ARG A 140 17.22 17.15 -12.87
CA ARG A 140 17.45 18.60 -12.74
C ARG A 140 17.75 19.00 -11.31
N GLN A 141 17.05 18.40 -10.35
CA GLN A 141 17.29 18.58 -8.92
C GLN A 141 17.37 17.20 -8.28
N ALA A 142 18.56 16.86 -7.79
CA ALA A 142 18.78 15.59 -7.13
C ALA A 142 18.16 15.61 -5.74
N LEU A 143 17.60 14.48 -5.34
CA LEU A 143 17.15 14.28 -3.97
C LEU A 143 18.37 14.33 -3.02
N SER A 144 18.35 15.28 -2.09
CA SER A 144 19.27 15.34 -0.95
C SER A 144 18.56 14.76 0.27
N LEU A 145 19.20 13.83 0.98
CA LEU A 145 18.67 13.16 2.18
C LEU A 145 19.60 13.31 3.39
N SER A 146 20.62 14.16 3.33
CA SER A 146 21.67 14.20 4.36
C SER A 146 21.12 14.63 5.74
N GLU A 147 21.36 13.78 6.72
CA GLU A 147 20.71 13.66 8.03
C GLU A 147 20.91 14.84 8.99
N THR A 148 20.36 16.03 8.70
CA THR A 148 19.98 16.99 9.77
C THR A 148 19.08 18.18 9.38
N HIS A 149 18.69 18.41 8.12
CA HIS A 149 17.90 19.63 7.78
C HIS A 149 16.73 19.49 6.81
N ASP A 150 16.35 18.28 6.38
CA ASP A 150 15.14 18.19 5.56
C ASP A 150 13.92 18.38 6.45
N GLU A 151 13.28 19.55 6.34
CA GLU A 151 11.98 19.87 6.94
C GLU A 151 10.96 18.74 6.74
N LEU A 152 11.10 17.99 5.63
CA LEU A 152 10.40 16.75 5.33
C LEU A 152 10.59 15.68 6.41
N THR A 153 11.83 15.33 6.75
CA THR A 153 12.14 14.29 7.75
C THR A 153 11.62 14.68 9.13
N ASN A 154 11.73 15.96 9.51
CA ASN A 154 11.17 16.46 10.77
C ASN A 154 9.64 16.39 10.77
N SER A 155 9.00 16.75 9.65
CA SER A 155 7.55 16.65 9.49
C SER A 155 7.09 15.18 9.57
N LEU A 156 7.79 14.25 8.91
CA LEU A 156 7.49 12.82 8.97
C LEU A 156 7.65 12.25 10.37
N LYS A 157 8.71 12.63 11.11
CA LYS A 157 8.89 12.25 12.52
C LYS A 157 7.77 12.79 13.41
N ALA A 158 7.33 14.03 13.17
CA ALA A 158 6.22 14.63 13.92
C ALA A 158 4.91 13.88 13.68
N LEU A 159 4.63 13.45 12.44
CA LEU A 159 3.45 12.65 12.11
C LEU A 159 3.47 11.28 12.81
N LEU A 160 4.60 10.57 12.77
CA LEU A 160 4.74 9.30 13.49
C LEU A 160 4.54 9.44 15.00
N LYS A 161 4.96 10.58 15.58
CA LYS A 161 4.73 10.87 17.00
C LYS A 161 3.26 11.10 17.31
N GLN A 162 2.50 11.66 16.39
CA GLN A 162 1.05 11.86 16.54
C GLN A 162 0.29 10.54 16.36
N ASP A 163 0.68 9.75 15.38
CA ASP A 163 0.09 8.43 15.12
C ASP A 163 1.12 7.46 14.52
N PRO A 164 1.54 6.46 15.31
CA PRO A 164 2.48 5.44 14.87
C PRO A 164 1.95 4.54 13.74
N GLN A 165 0.64 4.52 13.49
CA GLN A 165 0.01 3.70 12.45
C GLN A 165 -0.12 4.43 11.10
N THR A 166 0.45 5.64 11.00
CA THR A 166 0.45 6.42 9.75
C THR A 166 1.17 5.65 8.64
N SER A 167 0.59 5.62 7.45
CA SER A 167 1.18 5.04 6.23
C SER A 167 1.66 6.13 5.28
N VAL A 168 2.64 5.81 4.43
CA VAL A 168 3.22 6.76 3.46
C VAL A 168 2.88 6.35 2.05
N ALA A 169 2.41 7.29 1.23
CA ALA A 169 2.22 7.11 -0.21
C ALA A 169 3.20 8.01 -0.97
N ILE A 170 4.12 7.44 -1.74
CA ILE A 170 5.18 8.16 -2.46
C ILE A 170 4.87 8.18 -3.95
N ASN A 171 4.66 9.37 -4.53
CA ASN A 171 4.39 9.56 -5.95
C ASN A 171 5.09 10.80 -6.51
N LEU A 172 6.29 10.60 -7.03
CA LEU A 172 7.11 11.62 -7.67
C LEU A 172 6.88 11.65 -9.18
N LEU A 173 7.05 12.82 -9.77
CA LEU A 173 6.93 12.98 -11.22
C LEU A 173 8.01 12.18 -11.94
N HIS A 174 7.60 11.53 -13.03
CA HIS A 174 8.49 10.74 -13.89
C HIS A 174 9.24 9.59 -13.17
N SER A 175 8.78 9.16 -11.99
CA SER A 175 9.32 7.99 -11.27
C SER A 175 9.24 6.68 -12.06
N TYR A 176 8.31 6.58 -13.02
CA TYR A 176 8.26 5.45 -13.97
C TYR A 176 9.49 5.35 -14.90
N LEU A 177 10.24 6.45 -15.09
CA LEU A 177 11.51 6.47 -15.83
C LEU A 177 12.70 6.39 -14.88
N TYR A 178 12.65 7.16 -13.80
CA TYR A 178 13.72 7.22 -12.81
C TYR A 178 13.15 6.95 -11.41
N PRO A 179 13.04 5.68 -10.99
CA PRO A 179 12.49 5.31 -9.69
C PRO A 179 13.44 5.64 -8.53
N GLY A 180 14.71 5.96 -8.81
CA GLY A 180 15.76 6.09 -7.80
C GLY A 180 15.50 7.12 -6.70
N HIS A 181 14.74 8.19 -6.97
CA HIS A 181 14.32 9.12 -5.92
C HIS A 181 13.25 8.51 -5.00
N GLU A 182 12.26 7.81 -5.57
CA GLU A 182 11.23 7.14 -4.77
C GLU A 182 11.82 6.02 -3.93
N GLU A 183 12.76 5.23 -4.48
CA GLU A 183 13.42 4.15 -3.75
C GLU A 183 14.24 4.65 -2.55
N LYS A 184 14.93 5.79 -2.70
CA LYS A 184 15.67 6.41 -1.58
C LYS A 184 14.73 6.95 -0.50
N LEU A 185 13.59 7.52 -0.88
CA LEU A 185 12.56 7.95 0.08
C LEU A 185 11.91 6.76 0.78
N ALA A 186 11.67 5.66 0.04
CA ALA A 186 11.14 4.44 0.59
C ALA A 186 12.10 3.86 1.64
N ASP A 187 13.40 3.79 1.33
CA ASP A 187 14.44 3.36 2.28
C ASP A 187 14.47 4.24 3.53
N LEU A 188 14.39 5.57 3.39
CA LEU A 188 14.27 6.47 4.54
C LEU A 188 13.02 6.16 5.38
N CYS A 189 11.85 6.00 4.76
CA CYS A 189 10.60 5.78 5.47
C CYS A 189 10.54 4.40 6.13
N GLU A 190 10.95 3.35 5.43
CA GLU A 190 10.91 1.95 5.87
C GLU A 190 12.05 1.64 6.86
N ASN A 191 13.28 2.02 6.54
CA ASN A 191 14.46 1.58 7.29
C ASN A 191 14.94 2.55 8.36
N VAL A 192 14.80 3.86 8.15
CA VAL A 192 15.24 4.88 9.12
C VAL A 192 14.11 5.31 10.04
N LEU A 193 12.96 5.69 9.47
CA LEU A 193 11.82 6.22 10.23
C LEU A 193 10.86 5.14 10.74
N LYS A 194 10.93 3.92 10.17
CA LYS A 194 10.12 2.76 10.59
C LYS A 194 8.62 3.01 10.48
N PHE A 195 8.17 3.60 9.38
CA PHE A 195 6.75 3.62 9.05
C PHE A 195 6.20 2.20 8.92
N PRO A 196 4.98 1.91 9.43
CA PRO A 196 4.37 0.60 9.38
C PRO A 196 4.11 0.13 7.95
N HIS A 197 3.80 1.06 7.04
CA HIS A 197 3.56 0.75 5.65
C HIS A 197 3.94 1.92 4.72
N VAL A 198 4.59 1.59 3.61
CA VAL A 198 5.06 2.54 2.59
C VAL A 198 4.70 2.02 1.21
N SER A 199 3.85 2.76 0.51
CA SER A 199 3.45 2.48 -0.88
C SER A 199 4.26 3.35 -1.82
N VAL A 200 4.96 2.71 -2.76
CA VAL A 200 5.83 3.38 -3.72
C VAL A 200 5.21 3.30 -5.11
N SER A 201 4.97 4.45 -5.74
CA SER A 201 4.23 4.49 -7.00
C SER A 201 4.92 3.77 -8.15
N SER A 202 6.25 3.83 -8.23
CA SER A 202 7.04 3.12 -9.23
C SER A 202 7.09 1.61 -9.02
N ARG A 203 6.96 1.12 -7.78
CA ARG A 203 6.89 -0.32 -7.47
C ARG A 203 5.52 -0.90 -7.81
N LEU A 204 4.46 -0.15 -7.54
CA LEU A 204 3.08 -0.60 -7.72
C LEU A 204 2.62 -0.51 -9.18
N VAL A 205 2.70 0.69 -9.78
CA VAL A 205 2.14 0.95 -11.12
C VAL A 205 3.07 1.92 -11.88
N PRO A 206 4.18 1.43 -12.48
CA PRO A 206 5.16 2.26 -13.18
C PRO A 206 4.62 2.78 -14.53
N THR A 207 3.63 3.67 -14.48
CA THR A 207 2.98 4.26 -15.65
C THR A 207 3.24 5.75 -15.72
N LYS A 208 3.19 6.33 -16.94
CA LYS A 208 3.48 7.76 -17.16
C LYS A 208 2.49 8.74 -16.52
N LYS A 209 1.26 8.30 -16.24
CA LYS A 209 0.18 9.18 -15.79
C LYS A 209 0.24 9.34 -14.26
N ALA A 210 0.82 10.44 -13.78
CA ALA A 210 1.08 10.68 -12.36
C ALA A 210 -0.18 10.73 -11.47
N VAL A 211 -1.30 11.27 -11.97
CA VAL A 211 -2.57 11.34 -11.23
C VAL A 211 -3.18 9.96 -10.95
N PRO A 212 -3.52 9.13 -11.96
CA PRO A 212 -4.09 7.81 -11.69
C PRO A 212 -3.09 6.90 -10.96
N ARG A 213 -1.79 7.03 -11.25
CA ARG A 213 -0.75 6.32 -10.50
C ARG A 213 -0.79 6.69 -9.01
N GLY A 214 -0.84 7.98 -8.69
CA GLY A 214 -0.94 8.46 -7.32
C GLY A 214 -2.21 8.04 -6.60
N HIS A 215 -3.36 8.01 -7.29
CA HIS A 215 -4.59 7.45 -6.70
C HIS A 215 -4.41 5.99 -6.29
N THR A 216 -3.82 5.15 -7.16
CA THR A 216 -3.54 3.75 -6.80
C THR A 216 -2.58 3.65 -5.62
N THR A 217 -1.52 4.47 -5.59
CA THR A 217 -0.55 4.48 -4.49
C THR A 217 -1.19 4.87 -3.16
N VAL A 218 -2.07 5.88 -3.15
CA VAL A 218 -2.76 6.30 -1.93
C VAL A 218 -3.78 5.25 -1.47
N VAL A 219 -4.53 4.64 -2.40
CA VAL A 219 -5.50 3.58 -2.06
C VAL A 219 -4.78 2.36 -1.46
N ASP A 220 -3.64 1.98 -2.03
CA ASP A 220 -2.80 0.91 -1.49
C ASP A 220 -2.30 1.25 -0.07
N ALA A 221 -1.74 2.45 0.13
CA ALA A 221 -1.27 2.90 1.44
C ALA A 221 -2.39 2.94 2.49
N TYR A 222 -3.60 3.25 2.06
CA TYR A 222 -4.78 3.37 2.92
C TYR A 222 -5.34 2.01 3.35
N LEU A 223 -5.36 1.03 2.44
CA LEU A 223 -6.05 -0.25 2.65
C LEU A 223 -5.13 -1.40 3.08
N THR A 224 -3.89 -1.43 2.61
CA THR A 224 -3.00 -2.57 2.83
C THR A 224 -2.76 -2.89 4.31
N PRO A 225 -2.55 -1.90 5.22
CA PRO A 225 -2.42 -2.20 6.65
C PRO A 225 -3.66 -2.93 7.23
N LYS A 226 -4.87 -2.52 6.82
CA LYS A 226 -6.11 -3.15 7.30
C LYS A 226 -6.28 -4.56 6.74
N ILE A 227 -5.89 -4.76 5.49
CA ILE A 227 -5.90 -6.09 4.85
C ILE A 227 -4.89 -7.00 5.54
N GLN A 228 -3.68 -6.51 5.85
CA GLN A 228 -2.67 -7.27 6.58
C GLN A 228 -3.15 -7.66 7.98
N GLU A 229 -3.74 -6.74 8.74
CA GLU A 229 -4.32 -7.06 10.06
C GLU A 229 -5.36 -8.18 9.97
N TYR A 230 -6.26 -8.11 8.98
CA TYR A 230 -7.26 -9.14 8.74
C TYR A 230 -6.63 -10.49 8.37
N LEU A 231 -5.61 -10.49 7.50
CA LEU A 231 -4.90 -11.70 7.11
C LEU A 231 -4.13 -12.30 8.29
N ASP A 232 -3.48 -11.49 9.11
CA ASP A 232 -2.75 -11.93 10.30
C ASP A 232 -3.71 -12.56 11.32
N GLN A 233 -4.87 -11.93 11.57
CA GLN A 233 -5.90 -12.48 12.44
C GLN A 233 -6.44 -13.81 11.93
N PHE A 234 -6.63 -13.92 10.60
CA PHE A 234 -7.05 -15.16 9.96
C PHE A 234 -5.96 -16.24 10.09
N CYS A 235 -4.70 -15.92 9.79
CA CYS A 235 -3.57 -16.86 9.83
C CYS A 235 -3.25 -17.36 11.24
N ARG A 236 -3.40 -16.53 12.28
CA ARG A 236 -3.25 -16.93 13.70
C ARG A 236 -4.19 -18.05 14.14
N GLY A 237 -5.24 -18.32 13.37
CA GLY A 237 -6.12 -19.48 13.61
C GLY A 237 -5.58 -20.81 13.11
N PHE A 238 -4.43 -20.83 12.46
CA PHE A 238 -3.80 -22.03 11.92
C PHE A 238 -2.53 -22.36 12.72
N GLU A 239 -2.21 -23.64 12.84
CA GLU A 239 -0.94 -24.06 13.42
C GLU A 239 0.24 -23.52 12.57
N GLY A 240 1.41 -23.28 13.17
CA GLY A 240 2.61 -22.89 12.42
C GLY A 240 2.65 -21.49 11.78
N TYR A 241 1.68 -20.61 12.09
CA TYR A 241 1.66 -19.18 11.72
C TYR A 241 1.73 -18.26 12.93
#